data_AF-A0A417YL17-F1
#
_entry.id   AF-A0A417YL17-F1
#
_cell.length_a   1.000
_cell.length_b   1.000
_cell.length_c   1.000
_cell.angle_alpha   90.00
_cell.angle_beta   90.00
_cell.angle_gamma   90.00
#
_symmetry.space_group_name_H-M   'P 1'
#
loop_
_entity.id
_entity.type
_entity.pdbx_description
1 polymer ?
#
loop_
_entity_poly.entity_id
_entity_poly.type
_entity_poly.pdbx_seq_one_letter_code
_entity_poly.pdbx_strand_id
1 'polypeptide(L)'
;MKKVIVSTKENLGYGTLIWVNASNRKVYRSSKSISADTSFHSYDSHFMGMVDKLYKDQEKHPLLFKQMLEKSNRIFGVCLNKRRNTDGSKDMKVLFFRDWDSVQDFAENGFPKLVKAEVKRRKAAKQKWLERGKLFSETKKISQ
;
A
#
# COMPACT_ATOMS: atom_id res chain seq x y z
N MET A 1 -17.33 0.81 -24.95
CA MET A 1 -16.36 0.97 -23.84
C MET A 1 -16.22 2.47 -23.53
N LYS A 2 -16.51 2.91 -22.30
CA LYS A 2 -16.35 4.34 -21.92
C LYS A 2 -14.85 4.65 -21.78
N LYS A 3 -14.35 5.58 -22.58
CA LYS A 3 -12.98 6.11 -22.54
C LYS A 3 -12.82 6.88 -21.21
N VAL A 4 -12.23 6.24 -20.21
CA VAL A 4 -11.87 6.91 -18.95
C VAL A 4 -10.62 7.72 -19.25
N ILE A 5 -10.81 8.99 -19.59
CA ILE A 5 -9.71 9.95 -19.67
C ILE A 5 -9.34 10.26 -18.23
N VAL A 6 -8.18 9.79 -17.78
CA VAL A 6 -7.59 10.22 -16.51
C VAL A 6 -7.20 11.68 -16.70
N SER A 7 -8.13 12.60 -16.46
CA SER A 7 -7.77 14.01 -16.41
C SER A 7 -7.01 14.22 -15.09
N THR A 8 -5.68 14.24 -15.14
CA THR A 8 -4.87 14.82 -14.08
C THR A 8 -5.10 16.32 -14.09
N LYS A 9 -6.30 16.74 -13.67
CA LYS A 9 -6.83 18.09 -13.83
C LYS A 9 -6.10 19.15 -12.99
N GLU A 10 -5.04 18.80 -12.27
CA GLU A 10 -4.33 19.76 -11.42
C GLU A 10 -2.84 19.46 -11.41
N ASN A 11 -2.06 20.52 -11.64
CA ASN A 11 -0.60 20.55 -11.56
C ASN A 11 -0.16 20.01 -10.19
N LEU A 12 0.50 18.85 -10.21
CA LEU A 12 1.11 18.27 -9.02
C LEU A 12 2.27 19.14 -8.55
N GLY A 13 2.14 19.74 -7.38
CA GLY A 13 3.14 20.62 -6.78
C GLY A 13 4.36 19.90 -6.21
N TYR A 14 5.26 20.67 -5.60
CA TYR A 14 6.42 20.18 -4.87
C TYR A 14 5.99 19.48 -3.57
N GLY A 15 6.64 18.35 -3.23
CA GLY A 15 6.35 17.61 -1.99
C GLY A 15 5.06 16.79 -2.00
N THR A 16 4.42 16.60 -3.17
CA THR A 16 3.23 15.74 -3.31
C THR A 16 3.56 14.27 -3.00
N LEU A 17 2.71 13.62 -2.19
CA LEU A 17 2.75 12.18 -1.94
C LEU A 17 1.96 11.42 -3.01
N ILE A 18 2.56 10.40 -3.61
CA ILE A 18 1.87 9.47 -4.53
C ILE A 18 2.01 8.05 -3.98
N TRP A 19 0.90 7.32 -3.91
CA TRP A 19 0.94 5.96 -3.39
C TRP A 19 -0.06 5.00 -4.02
N VAL A 20 0.29 3.72 -3.94
CA VAL A 20 -0.57 2.61 -4.34
C VAL A 20 -1.16 1.95 -3.10
N ASN A 21 -2.47 1.68 -3.11
CA ASN A 21 -3.06 0.76 -2.15
C ASN A 21 -2.80 -0.68 -2.60
N ALA A 22 -2.00 -1.41 -1.84
CA ALA A 22 -1.51 -2.73 -2.22
C ALA A 22 -2.65 -3.77 -2.39
N SER A 23 -3.75 -3.61 -1.65
CA SER A 23 -4.87 -4.55 -1.67
C SER A 23 -5.73 -4.44 -2.93
N ASN A 24 -5.86 -3.25 -3.50
CA ASN A 24 -6.77 -3.00 -4.63
C ASN A 24 -6.12 -2.31 -5.83
N ARG A 25 -4.80 -2.07 -5.77
CA ARG A 25 -3.99 -1.45 -6.83
C ARG A 25 -4.52 -0.09 -7.31
N LYS A 26 -5.21 0.63 -6.43
CA LYS A 26 -5.64 2.01 -6.69
C LYS A 26 -4.49 2.96 -6.39
N VAL A 27 -4.25 3.88 -7.30
CA VAL A 27 -3.27 4.96 -7.16
C VAL A 27 -3.94 6.19 -6.60
N TYR A 28 -3.29 6.80 -5.64
CA TYR A 28 -3.74 8.02 -4.96
C TYR A 28 -2.63 9.05 -4.93
N ARG A 29 -3.04 10.32 -4.83
CA ARG A 29 -2.16 11.44 -4.50
C ARG A 29 -2.69 12.23 -3.32
N SER A 30 -1.78 12.95 -2.66
CA SER A 30 -2.10 14.03 -1.72
C SER A 30 -1.69 15.36 -2.32
N SER A 31 -2.58 16.35 -2.24
CA SER A 31 -2.29 17.73 -2.62
C SER A 31 -1.43 18.45 -1.57
N LYS A 32 -1.36 17.91 -0.36
CA LYS A 32 -0.52 18.44 0.72
C LYS A 32 0.94 18.07 0.50
N SER A 33 1.82 19.00 0.84
CA SER A 33 3.25 18.73 0.95
C SER A 33 3.51 17.75 2.09
N ILE A 34 4.45 16.84 1.88
CA ILE A 34 4.86 15.92 2.94
C ILE A 34 5.76 16.63 3.94
N SER A 35 5.51 16.34 5.21
CA SER A 35 6.35 16.71 6.35
C SER A 35 6.65 15.44 7.11
N ALA A 36 7.91 15.24 7.50
CA ALA A 36 8.36 14.03 8.18
C ALA A 36 7.60 13.77 9.50
N ASP A 37 7.13 14.83 10.14
CA ASP A 37 6.46 14.76 11.45
C ASP A 37 4.93 14.57 11.32
N THR A 38 4.39 14.61 10.10
CA THR A 38 2.96 14.49 9.86
C THR A 38 2.57 13.03 9.66
N SER A 39 1.60 12.57 10.45
CA SER A 39 1.09 11.22 10.31
C SER A 39 0.46 10.99 8.93
N PHE A 40 0.64 9.79 8.37
CA PHE A 40 0.17 9.48 7.02
C PHE A 40 -1.34 9.69 6.84
N HIS A 41 -2.14 9.50 7.89
CA HIS A 41 -3.59 9.68 7.82
C HIS A 41 -4.05 11.15 7.72
N SER A 42 -3.14 12.10 7.95
CA SER A 42 -3.40 13.55 7.80
C SER A 42 -3.36 14.01 6.33
N TYR A 43 -2.88 13.15 5.43
CA TYR A 43 -2.87 13.37 3.98
C TYR A 43 -4.20 13.01 3.34
N ASP A 44 -4.69 13.91 2.49
CA ASP A 44 -5.82 13.71 1.60
C ASP A 44 -5.49 12.64 0.55
N SER A 45 -6.45 11.78 0.21
CA SER A 45 -6.25 10.70 -0.76
C SER A 45 -7.12 10.92 -1.99
N HIS A 46 -6.60 11.60 -2.99
CA HIS A 46 -7.25 11.82 -4.26
C HIS A 46 -6.98 10.65 -5.21
N PHE A 47 -8.04 9.97 -5.64
CA PHE A 47 -7.93 8.83 -6.55
C PHE A 47 -7.49 9.29 -7.95
N MET A 48 -6.42 8.68 -8.47
CA MET A 48 -5.90 8.98 -9.80
C MET A 48 -6.31 7.93 -10.83
N GLY A 49 -6.46 6.68 -10.42
CA GLY A 49 -6.72 5.58 -11.32
C GLY A 49 -6.26 4.24 -10.77
N MET A 50 -6.40 3.20 -11.58
CA MET A 50 -5.81 1.90 -11.30
C MET A 50 -4.38 1.87 -11.87
N VAL A 51 -3.46 1.15 -11.20
CA VAL A 51 -2.05 1.02 -11.63
C VAL A 51 -1.93 0.59 -13.10
N ASP A 52 -2.69 -0.43 -13.51
CA ASP A 52 -2.70 -0.99 -14.86
C ASP A 52 -3.18 0.01 -15.93
N LYS A 53 -4.14 0.87 -15.58
CA LYS A 53 -4.68 1.89 -16.49
C LYS A 53 -3.74 3.06 -16.64
N LEU A 54 -3.17 3.53 -15.53
CA LEU A 54 -2.17 4.60 -15.55
C LEU A 54 -0.96 4.19 -16.40
N TYR A 55 -0.54 2.93 -16.33
CA TYR A 55 0.55 2.42 -17.15
C TYR A 55 0.23 2.40 -18.66
N LYS A 56 -0.96 1.91 -19.04
CA LYS A 56 -1.40 1.98 -20.46
C LYS A 56 -1.49 3.41 -20.98
N ASP A 57 -1.83 4.35 -20.11
CA ASP A 57 -1.85 5.77 -20.45
C ASP A 57 -0.44 6.38 -20.46
N GLN A 58 0.52 5.84 -19.69
CA GLN A 58 1.94 6.20 -19.77
C GLN A 58 2.53 5.86 -21.14
N GLU A 59 2.25 4.66 -21.66
CA GLU A 59 2.69 4.28 -23.02
C GLU A 59 2.13 5.22 -24.09
N LYS A 60 0.90 5.71 -23.91
CA LYS A 60 0.22 6.62 -24.84
C LYS A 60 0.63 8.08 -24.67
N HIS A 61 0.97 8.48 -23.45
CA HIS A 61 1.30 9.86 -23.08
C HIS A 61 2.59 9.90 -22.23
N PRO A 62 3.73 9.45 -22.77
CA PRO A 62 4.96 9.30 -22.02
C PRO A 62 5.50 10.62 -21.50
N LEU A 63 5.32 11.73 -22.24
CA LEU A 63 5.73 13.06 -21.81
C LEU A 63 4.96 13.57 -20.59
N LEU A 64 3.66 13.32 -20.51
CA LEU A 64 2.83 13.70 -19.36
C LEU A 64 3.26 12.94 -18.11
N PHE A 65 3.47 11.63 -18.23
CA PHE A 65 3.95 10.79 -17.14
C PHE A 65 5.39 11.10 -16.75
N LYS A 66 6.27 11.35 -17.72
CA LYS A 66 7.65 11.76 -17.48
C LYS A 66 7.71 13.11 -16.77
N GLN A 67 6.91 14.10 -17.18
CA GLN A 67 6.78 15.37 -16.45
C GLN A 67 6.17 15.17 -15.06
N MET A 68 5.26 14.21 -14.91
CA MET A 68 4.76 13.78 -13.62
C MET A 68 5.92 13.25 -12.76
N LEU A 69 6.76 12.36 -13.27
CA LEU A 69 7.80 11.67 -12.48
C LEU A 69 9.08 12.50 -12.27
N GLU A 70 9.50 13.31 -13.24
CA GLU A 70 10.79 14.03 -13.23
C GLU A 70 10.76 15.38 -12.49
N LYS A 71 9.63 16.09 -12.47
CA LYS A 71 9.53 17.42 -11.80
C LYS A 71 9.40 17.35 -10.27
N SER A 72 9.91 16.29 -9.66
CA SER A 72 9.22 15.69 -8.51
C SER A 72 10.22 15.28 -7.43
N ASN A 73 10.46 16.18 -6.46
CA ASN A 73 10.84 15.80 -5.10
C ASN A 73 9.59 15.22 -4.41
N ARG A 74 9.05 14.13 -4.97
CA ARG A 74 7.86 13.45 -4.47
C ARG A 74 8.28 12.22 -3.71
N ILE A 75 7.51 11.88 -2.70
CA ILE A 75 7.70 10.64 -1.97
C ILE A 75 6.70 9.65 -2.54
N PHE A 76 7.21 8.48 -2.91
CA PHE A 76 6.42 7.39 -3.45
C PHE A 76 6.18 6.36 -2.35
N GLY A 77 4.98 5.78 -2.30
CA GLY A 77 4.71 4.76 -1.29
C GLY A 77 3.69 3.68 -1.65
N VAL A 78 3.67 2.63 -0.84
CA VAL A 78 2.68 1.54 -0.91
C VAL A 78 1.97 1.44 0.43
N CYS A 79 0.67 1.68 0.43
CA CYS A 79 -0.18 1.48 1.59
C CYS A 79 -0.49 -0.02 1.74
N LEU A 80 0.06 -0.63 2.79
CA LEU A 80 -0.03 -2.06 3.08
C LEU A 80 -1.34 -2.44 3.75
N ASN A 81 -1.90 -1.53 4.54
CA ASN A 81 -3.13 -1.74 5.28
C ASN A 81 -3.86 -0.42 5.45
N LYS A 82 -5.18 -0.50 5.43
CA LYS A 82 -6.07 0.58 5.84
C LYS A 82 -7.06 -0.03 6.81
N ARG A 83 -6.73 0.01 8.11
CA ARG A 83 -7.65 -0.40 9.17
C ARG A 83 -8.24 0.85 9.81
N ARG A 84 -9.47 0.72 10.28
CA ARG A 84 -10.06 1.74 11.14
C ARG A 84 -9.95 1.20 12.57
N ASN A 85 -9.29 1.97 13.42
CA ASN A 85 -9.20 1.68 14.84
C ASN A 85 -10.57 1.92 15.49
N THR A 86 -10.73 1.42 16.72
CA THR A 86 -11.95 1.55 17.52
C THR A 86 -12.30 3.01 17.84
N ASP A 87 -11.31 3.89 17.92
CA ASP A 87 -11.46 5.34 18.07
C ASP A 87 -11.81 6.07 16.76
N GLY A 88 -12.00 5.34 15.66
CA GLY A 88 -12.30 5.90 14.34
C GLY A 88 -11.08 6.38 13.55
N SER A 89 -9.88 6.40 14.15
CA SER A 89 -8.62 6.73 13.48
C SER A 89 -8.28 5.67 12.42
N LYS A 90 -7.48 6.05 11.42
CA LYS A 90 -7.06 5.13 10.35
C LYS A 90 -5.65 4.66 10.66
N ASP A 91 -5.48 3.37 10.96
CA ASP A 91 -4.18 2.71 10.98
C ASP A 91 -3.76 2.41 9.54
N MET A 92 -2.84 3.24 9.06
CA MET A 92 -2.24 3.13 7.74
C MET A 92 -0.75 2.86 7.88
N LYS A 93 -0.32 1.70 7.40
CA LYS A 93 1.10 1.39 7.24
C LYS A 93 1.50 1.62 5.79
N VAL A 94 2.45 2.52 5.56
CA VAL A 94 2.97 2.83 4.23
C VAL A 94 4.46 2.57 4.17
N LEU A 95 4.89 1.89 3.11
CA LEU A 95 6.30 1.75 2.76
C LEU A 95 6.64 2.82 1.74
N PHE A 96 7.74 3.54 1.96
CA PHE A 96 8.20 4.57 1.02
C PHE A 96 9.33 4.04 0.13
N PHE A 97 9.36 4.54 -1.09
CA PHE A 97 10.31 4.14 -2.14
C PHE A 97 10.87 5.40 -2.80
N ARG A 98 12.06 5.26 -3.39
CA ARG A 98 12.78 6.36 -4.04
C ARG A 98 12.19 6.73 -5.39
N ASP A 99 11.60 5.75 -6.08
CA ASP A 99 11.06 5.89 -7.42
C ASP A 99 9.73 5.13 -7.56
N TRP A 100 8.99 5.51 -8.60
CA TRP A 100 7.67 4.96 -8.91
C TRP A 100 7.72 3.51 -9.37
N ASP A 101 8.75 3.12 -10.11
CA ASP A 101 8.89 1.75 -10.63
C ASP A 101 9.04 0.74 -9.47
N SER A 102 9.79 1.11 -8.43
CA SER A 102 9.91 0.34 -7.19
C SER A 102 8.59 0.22 -6.43
N VAL A 103 7.77 1.28 -6.40
CA VAL A 103 6.42 1.23 -5.83
C VAL A 103 5.56 0.22 -6.57
N GLN A 104 5.62 0.25 -7.90
CA GLN A 104 4.86 -0.65 -8.75
C GLN A 104 5.30 -2.10 -8.56
N ASP A 105 6.59 -2.39 -8.71
CA ASP A 105 7.11 -3.76 -8.58
C ASP A 105 6.75 -4.34 -7.20
N PHE A 106 6.89 -3.54 -6.15
CA PHE A 106 6.48 -3.98 -4.83
C PHE A 106 4.97 -4.23 -4.74
N ALA A 107 4.12 -3.35 -5.27
CA ALA A 107 2.66 -3.52 -5.20
C ALA A 107 2.18 -4.73 -6.02
N GLU A 108 2.81 -5.02 -7.16
CA GLU A 108 2.40 -6.08 -8.09
C GLU A 108 2.98 -7.44 -7.72
N ASN A 109 4.26 -7.49 -7.35
CA ASN A 109 5.02 -8.73 -7.17
C ASN A 109 5.41 -8.97 -5.70
N GLY A 110 5.85 -7.92 -5.00
CA GLY A 110 6.34 -8.02 -3.63
C GLY A 110 5.24 -8.27 -2.59
N PHE A 111 4.17 -7.46 -2.63
CA PHE A 111 3.10 -7.50 -1.65
C PHE A 111 2.32 -8.83 -1.67
N PRO A 112 1.94 -9.42 -2.82
CA PRO A 112 1.28 -10.71 -2.82
C PRO A 112 2.12 -11.83 -2.18
N LYS A 113 3.45 -11.80 -2.36
CA LYS A 113 4.38 -12.75 -1.72
C LYS A 113 4.40 -12.54 -0.20
N LEU A 114 4.48 -11.29 0.25
CA LEU A 114 4.41 -10.92 1.68
C LEU A 114 3.09 -11.36 2.33
N VAL A 115 1.95 -11.13 1.68
CA VAL A 115 0.64 -11.56 2.19
C VAL A 115 0.59 -13.08 2.31
N LYS A 116 1.05 -13.83 1.29
CA LYS A 116 1.11 -15.29 1.35
C LYS A 116 2.03 -15.80 2.47
N ALA A 117 3.19 -15.17 2.65
CA ALA A 117 4.12 -15.50 3.73
C ALA A 117 3.51 -15.23 5.11
N GLU A 118 2.82 -14.11 5.29
CA GLU A 118 2.16 -13.75 6.55
C GLU A 118 1.01 -14.72 6.89
N VAL A 119 0.22 -15.13 5.90
CA VAL A 119 -0.82 -16.16 6.09
C VAL A 119 -0.19 -17.49 6.54
N LYS A 120 0.92 -17.90 5.90
CA LYS A 120 1.66 -19.11 6.32
C LYS A 120 2.18 -18.99 7.75
N ARG A 121 2.78 -17.84 8.11
CA ARG A 121 3.27 -17.56 9.48
C ARG A 121 2.16 -17.70 10.51
N ARG A 122 0.98 -17.11 10.26
CA ARG A 122 -0.18 -17.20 11.16
C ARG A 122 -0.70 -18.62 11.31
N LYS A 123 -0.77 -19.38 10.22
CA LYS A 123 -1.17 -20.80 10.27
C LYS A 123 -0.19 -21.62 11.12
N ALA A 124 1.11 -21.44 10.92
CA ALA A 124 2.14 -22.13 11.71
C ALA A 124 2.09 -21.74 13.20
N ALA A 125 1.89 -20.45 13.51
CA ALA A 125 1.74 -20.00 14.89
C ALA A 125 0.49 -20.60 15.56
N LYS A 126 -0.64 -20.65 14.86
CA LYS A 126 -1.87 -21.30 15.34
C LYS A 126 -1.64 -22.79 15.59
N GLN A 127 -0.95 -23.48 14.69
CA GLN A 127 -0.63 -24.90 14.84
C GLN A 127 0.24 -25.16 16.07
N LYS A 128 1.32 -24.38 16.25
CA LYS A 128 2.18 -24.46 17.44
C LYS A 128 1.41 -24.20 18.73
N TRP A 129 0.47 -23.25 18.70
CA TRP A 129 -0.37 -22.95 19.86
C TRP A 129 -1.29 -24.12 20.22
N LEU A 130 -1.91 -24.76 19.22
CA LEU A 130 -2.75 -25.95 19.41
C LEU A 130 -1.95 -27.15 19.94
N GLU A 131 -0.75 -27.39 19.40
CA GLU A 131 0.14 -28.46 19.86
C GLU A 131 0.58 -28.25 21.31
N ARG A 132 0.94 -27.02 21.68
CA ARG A 132 1.21 -26.66 23.09
C ARG A 132 -0.01 -26.90 23.98
N GLY A 133 -1.22 -26.55 23.52
CA GLY A 133 -2.45 -26.78 24.27
C GLY A 133 -2.78 -28.27 24.45
N LYS A 134 -2.49 -29.11 23.45
CA LYS A 134 -2.64 -30.58 23.56
C LYS A 134 -1.65 -31.17 24.56
N LEU A 135 -0.37 -30.81 24.46
CA LEU A 135 0.68 -31.24 25.39
C LEU A 135 0.31 -30.89 26.83
N PHE A 136 -0.10 -29.65 27.10
CA PHE A 136 -0.56 -29.24 28.44
C PHE A 136 -1.75 -30.06 28.95
N SER A 137 -2.66 -30.47 28.08
CA SER A 137 -3.85 -31.25 28.46
C SER A 137 -3.50 -32.72 28.73
N GLU A 138 -2.54 -33.27 28.00
CA GLU A 138 -2.04 -34.63 28.18
C GLU A 138 -1.18 -34.76 29.43
N THR A 139 -0.28 -33.80 29.71
CA THR A 139 0.50 -33.79 30.96
C THR A 139 -0.40 -33.68 32.19
N LYS A 140 -1.50 -32.91 32.10
CA LYS A 140 -2.46 -32.76 33.20
C LYS A 140 -3.25 -34.04 33.50
N LYS A 141 -3.45 -34.92 32.51
CA LYS A 141 -4.10 -36.24 32.69
C LYS A 141 -3.17 -37.29 33.30
N ILE A 142 -1.86 -37.13 33.17
CA ILE A 142 -0.86 -38.07 33.70
C ILE A 142 -0.51 -37.74 35.16
N SER A 143 -0.74 -36.49 35.60
CA SER A 143 -0.52 -36.05 36.99
C SER A 143 -1.75 -36.15 37.90
N GLN A 144 -2.79 -36.86 37.49
CA GLN A 144 -3.92 -37.31 38.32
C GLN A 144 -3.87 -38.83 38.47
#